data_AF-A0A7S1XB03-F1
#
_entry.id   AF-A0A7S1XB03-F1
#
_cell.length_a   1.000
_cell.length_b   1.000
_cell.length_c   1.000
_cell.angle_alpha   90.00
_cell.angle_beta   90.00
_cell.angle_gamma   90.00
#
_symmetry.space_group_name_H-M   'P 1'
#
loop_
_entity.id
_entity.type
_entity.pdbx_description
1 polymer ?
#
loop_
_entity_poly.entity_id
_entity_poly.type
_entity_poly.pdbx_seq_one_letter_code
_entity_poly.pdbx_strand_id
1 'polypeptide(L)'
;RHKTHGYLCYLNSRGEVTAYHHGSRVWQVASGASWTPRTMEDPTHKVTPTLEALPLWVGAVPSTLLVGGQHMAVILSEHSHRLASLYYPSSPILPLQMMDFNNDGLTDILLVCRNGVYGYSQVRHPGGVAFSALVGCLIVAMMVVFLTQTSSGKKSKRSTERSD
;
A
#
# COMPACT_ATOMS: atom_id res chain seq x y z
N ARG A 1 -7.60 -16.37 -25.25
CA ARG A 1 -7.07 -16.37 -23.87
C ARG A 1 -5.55 -16.30 -23.97
N HIS A 2 -4.96 -15.10 -23.91
CA HIS A 2 -3.50 -14.99 -23.90
C HIS A 2 -2.98 -15.68 -22.63
N LYS A 3 -2.01 -16.58 -22.77
CA LYS A 3 -1.23 -17.07 -21.62
C LYS A 3 -0.47 -15.87 -21.07
N THR A 4 -1.03 -15.20 -20.07
CA THR A 4 -0.32 -14.19 -19.30
C THR A 4 0.72 -14.93 -18.47
N HIS A 5 1.97 -14.89 -18.92
CA HIS A 5 3.08 -15.50 -18.20
C HIS A 5 3.38 -14.61 -17.00
N GLY A 6 3.17 -15.13 -15.78
CA GLY A 6 3.49 -14.40 -14.55
C GLY A 6 4.99 -14.13 -14.40
N TYR A 7 5.35 -13.29 -13.43
CA TYR A 7 6.74 -13.09 -13.05
C TYR A 7 7.26 -14.28 -12.23
N LEU A 8 8.50 -14.69 -12.48
CA LEU A 8 9.26 -15.52 -11.55
C LEU A 8 10.02 -14.60 -10.61
N CYS A 9 9.71 -14.65 -9.32
CA CYS A 9 10.40 -13.84 -8.31
C CYS A 9 11.27 -14.72 -7.43
N TYR A 10 12.46 -14.24 -7.07
CA TYR A 10 13.30 -14.84 -6.04
C TYR A 10 13.63 -13.82 -4.96
N LEU A 11 13.79 -14.30 -3.73
CA LEU A 11 14.22 -13.52 -2.57
C LEU A 11 15.46 -14.18 -1.97
N ASN A 12 16.50 -13.39 -1.71
CA ASN A 12 17.70 -13.86 -1.02
C ASN A 12 17.80 -13.32 0.41
N SER A 13 18.72 -13.87 1.20
CA SER A 13 18.89 -13.53 2.62
C SER A 13 19.31 -12.08 2.89
N ARG A 14 19.88 -11.40 1.89
CA ARG A 14 20.15 -9.95 1.98
C ARG A 14 18.89 -9.10 1.85
N GLY A 15 17.72 -9.73 1.63
CA GLY A 15 16.46 -9.05 1.39
C GLY A 15 16.36 -8.47 -0.01
N GLU A 16 17.13 -8.95 -0.97
CA GLU A 16 17.00 -8.52 -2.36
C GLU A 16 15.94 -9.38 -3.06
N VAL A 17 14.97 -8.73 -3.69
CA VAL A 17 13.95 -9.36 -4.51
C VAL A 17 14.27 -9.09 -5.97
N THR A 18 14.25 -10.14 -6.79
CA THR A 18 14.47 -9.99 -8.24
C THR A 18 13.34 -10.67 -8.98
N ALA A 19 12.82 -9.99 -10.00
CA ALA A 19 11.80 -10.52 -10.89
C ALA A 19 12.37 -10.82 -12.28
N TYR A 20 11.96 -11.96 -12.82
CA TYR A 20 12.23 -12.41 -14.18
C TYR A 20 10.92 -12.58 -14.94
N HIS A 21 10.98 -12.26 -16.22
CA HIS A 21 9.92 -12.51 -17.18
C HIS A 21 10.55 -13.12 -18.44
N HIS A 22 10.08 -14.30 -18.86
CA HIS A 22 10.63 -15.03 -20.00
C HIS A 22 12.16 -15.18 -19.98
N GLY A 23 12.74 -15.48 -18.80
CA GLY A 23 14.18 -15.66 -18.63
C GLY A 23 15.01 -14.37 -18.57
N SER A 24 14.39 -13.20 -18.80
CA SER A 24 15.06 -11.90 -18.69
C SER A 24 14.76 -11.25 -17.34
N ARG A 25 15.79 -10.68 -16.70
CA ARG A 25 15.61 -9.91 -15.46
C ARG A 25 14.89 -8.60 -15.77
N VAL A 26 13.76 -8.36 -15.11
CA VAL A 26 12.95 -7.14 -15.29
C VAL A 26 13.37 -6.07 -14.30
N TRP A 27 13.44 -6.43 -13.03
CA TRP A 27 13.85 -5.52 -11.96
C TRP A 27 14.48 -6.28 -10.79
N GLN A 28 15.21 -5.55 -9.96
CA GLN A 28 15.77 -6.01 -8.70
C GLN A 28 15.69 -4.86 -7.69
N VAL A 29 15.23 -5.15 -6.47
CA VAL A 29 15.06 -4.15 -5.42
C VAL A 29 15.54 -4.68 -4.08
N ALA A 30 16.23 -3.84 -3.32
CA ALA A 30 16.56 -4.11 -1.92
C ALA A 30 15.31 -3.85 -1.05
N SER A 31 14.61 -4.91 -0.68
CA SER A 31 13.35 -4.83 0.06
C SER A 31 13.56 -4.45 1.53
N GLY A 32 14.76 -4.66 2.08
CA GLY A 32 15.06 -4.50 3.51
C GLY A 32 14.60 -5.68 4.38
N ALA A 33 13.80 -6.59 3.84
CA ALA A 33 13.34 -7.80 4.51
C ALA A 33 14.43 -8.90 4.49
N SER A 34 15.58 -8.62 5.13
CA SER A 34 16.71 -9.54 5.24
C SER A 34 16.55 -10.51 6.42
N TRP A 35 17.32 -11.59 6.41
CA TRP A 35 17.43 -12.50 7.54
C TRP A 35 18.82 -13.12 7.60
N THR A 36 19.25 -13.50 8.80
CA THR A 36 20.46 -14.29 8.97
C THR A 36 20.18 -15.73 8.55
N PRO A 37 20.89 -16.28 7.54
CA PRO A 37 20.76 -17.67 7.16
C PRO A 37 21.11 -18.58 8.34
N ARG A 38 20.50 -19.76 8.37
CA ARG A 38 20.87 -20.78 9.35
C ARG A 38 22.34 -21.17 9.14
N THR A 39 23.16 -21.00 10.16
CA THR A 39 24.55 -21.46 10.16
C THR A 39 24.67 -22.76 10.98
N MET A 40 25.78 -23.48 10.82
CA MET A 40 26.08 -24.67 11.63
C MET A 40 26.33 -24.32 13.10
N GLU A 41 26.71 -23.07 13.40
CA GLU A 41 27.09 -22.60 14.73
C GLU A 41 25.89 -22.27 15.62
N ASP A 42 24.78 -21.81 15.05
CA ASP A 42 23.52 -21.62 15.76
C ASP A 42 22.37 -22.34 15.04
N PRO A 43 22.22 -23.66 15.28
CA PRO A 43 21.16 -24.44 14.65
C PRO A 43 19.77 -24.09 15.19
N THR A 44 19.68 -23.33 16.30
CA THR A 44 18.44 -23.02 17.01
C THR A 44 17.79 -21.72 16.52
N HIS A 45 18.60 -20.79 16.01
CA HIS A 45 18.13 -19.56 15.40
C HIS A 45 17.59 -19.81 13.99
N LYS A 46 16.34 -20.26 13.90
CA LYS A 46 15.63 -20.47 12.64
C LYS A 46 14.69 -19.30 12.37
N VAL A 47 15.04 -18.48 11.40
CA VAL A 47 14.12 -17.50 10.80
C VAL A 47 13.46 -18.15 9.60
N THR A 48 12.14 -18.01 9.48
CA THR A 48 11.39 -18.48 8.32
C THR A 48 11.03 -17.29 7.42
N PRO A 49 11.81 -17.01 6.36
CA PRO A 49 11.49 -15.94 5.42
C PRO A 49 10.23 -16.28 4.61
N THR A 50 9.58 -15.27 4.04
CA THR A 50 8.38 -15.43 3.22
C THR A 50 8.56 -14.71 1.89
N LEU A 51 8.24 -15.39 0.80
CA LEU A 51 8.05 -14.77 -0.51
C LEU A 51 6.79 -15.37 -1.10
N GLU A 52 5.74 -14.57 -1.20
CA GLU A 52 4.44 -15.05 -1.69
C GLU A 52 3.72 -14.00 -2.52
N ALA A 53 2.94 -14.45 -3.50
CA ALA A 53 2.08 -13.57 -4.27
C ALA A 53 0.86 -13.19 -3.43
N LEU A 54 0.69 -11.90 -3.17
CA LEU A 54 -0.36 -11.35 -2.31
C LEU A 54 -1.49 -10.77 -3.18
N PRO A 55 -2.70 -11.36 -3.14
CA PRO A 55 -3.89 -10.66 -3.59
C PRO A 55 -4.33 -9.66 -2.52
N LEU A 56 -4.64 -8.43 -2.90
CA LEU A 56 -5.11 -7.39 -1.94
C LEU A 56 -6.55 -7.61 -1.48
N TRP A 57 -7.26 -8.54 -2.13
CA TRP A 57 -8.64 -8.91 -1.88
C TRP A 57 -8.76 -10.43 -1.87
N VAL A 58 -9.65 -10.95 -1.04
CA VAL A 58 -9.92 -12.38 -0.98
C VAL A 58 -10.39 -12.88 -2.34
N GLY A 59 -9.67 -13.86 -2.91
CA GLY A 59 -10.00 -14.48 -4.20
C GLY A 59 -9.64 -13.67 -5.45
N ALA A 60 -9.02 -12.49 -5.31
CA ALA A 60 -8.52 -11.75 -6.47
C ALA A 60 -7.26 -12.37 -7.07
N VAL A 61 -6.96 -12.00 -8.32
CA VAL A 61 -5.67 -12.33 -8.94
C VAL A 61 -4.57 -11.57 -8.18
N PRO A 62 -3.50 -12.24 -7.71
CA PRO A 62 -2.41 -11.58 -7.02
C PRO A 62 -1.75 -10.52 -7.92
N SER A 63 -1.71 -9.27 -7.44
CA SER A 63 -1.08 -8.13 -8.11
C SER A 63 0.10 -7.54 -7.32
N THR A 64 0.37 -8.11 -6.15
CA THR A 64 1.43 -7.66 -5.24
C THR A 64 2.23 -8.85 -4.71
N LEU A 65 3.38 -8.56 -4.09
CA LEU A 65 4.26 -9.55 -3.49
C LEU A 65 4.42 -9.24 -2.01
N LEU A 66 4.22 -10.26 -1.17
CA LEU A 66 4.56 -10.24 0.25
C LEU A 66 5.98 -10.77 0.43
N VAL A 67 6.84 -9.95 1.00
CA VAL A 67 8.27 -10.25 1.19
C VAL A 67 8.59 -10.10 2.68
N GLY A 68 8.76 -11.21 3.38
CA GLY A 68 9.01 -11.28 4.82
C GLY A 68 10.43 -11.73 5.15
N GLY A 69 11.10 -10.97 6.01
CA GLY A 69 12.43 -11.25 6.54
C GLY A 69 12.41 -11.59 8.03
N GLN A 70 13.47 -11.22 8.74
CA GLN A 70 13.62 -11.50 10.17
C GLN A 70 12.92 -10.48 11.08
N HIS A 71 12.90 -9.20 10.70
CA HIS A 71 12.41 -8.10 11.53
C HIS A 71 11.29 -7.29 10.87
N MET A 72 11.05 -7.51 9.58
CA MET A 72 10.03 -6.80 8.84
C MET A 72 9.54 -7.59 7.64
N ALA A 73 8.35 -7.23 7.17
CA ALA A 73 7.87 -7.52 5.84
C ALA A 73 7.68 -6.25 5.04
N VAL A 74 7.70 -6.39 3.73
CA VAL A 74 7.25 -5.36 2.80
C VAL A 74 6.28 -5.94 1.81
N ILE A 75 5.34 -5.10 1.38
CA ILE A 75 4.46 -5.40 0.26
C ILE A 75 4.99 -4.63 -0.94
N LEU A 76 5.29 -5.33 -2.03
CA LEU A 76 5.77 -4.74 -3.28
C LEU A 76 4.69 -4.82 -4.35
N SER A 77 4.60 -3.79 -5.19
CA SER A 77 3.85 -3.88 -6.44
C SER A 77 4.59 -4.75 -7.46
N GLU A 78 3.88 -5.15 -8.53
CA GLU A 78 4.45 -5.80 -9.71
C GLU A 78 5.62 -5.04 -10.36
N HIS A 79 5.73 -3.73 -10.10
CA HIS A 79 6.77 -2.85 -10.62
C HIS A 79 7.85 -2.51 -9.57
N SER A 80 8.01 -3.32 -8.53
CA SER A 80 9.00 -3.16 -7.44
C SER A 80 8.77 -1.99 -6.48
N HIS A 81 7.68 -1.24 -6.62
CA HIS A 81 7.38 -0.15 -5.70
C HIS A 81 6.91 -0.71 -4.36
N ARG A 82 7.49 -0.21 -3.27
CA ARG A 82 7.04 -0.54 -1.92
C ARG A 82 5.70 0.13 -1.64
N LEU A 83 4.68 -0.68 -1.41
CA LEU A 83 3.33 -0.24 -1.08
C LEU A 83 3.15 -0.09 0.44
N ALA A 84 3.74 -1.01 1.21
CA ALA A 84 3.66 -1.00 2.67
C ALA A 84 4.89 -1.66 3.31
N SER A 85 5.07 -1.42 4.62
CA SER A 85 6.06 -2.08 5.46
C SER A 85 5.43 -2.47 6.79
N LEU A 86 5.75 -3.66 7.26
CA LEU A 86 5.27 -4.23 8.51
C LEU A 86 6.49 -4.52 9.37
N TYR A 87 6.59 -3.91 10.55
CA TYR A 87 7.67 -4.17 11.49
C TYR A 87 7.23 -5.20 12.51
N TYR A 88 8.05 -6.23 12.71
CA TYR A 88 7.72 -7.31 13.61
C TYR A 88 8.17 -7.02 15.03
N PRO A 89 7.37 -7.40 16.04
CA PRO A 89 7.81 -7.38 17.43
C PRO A 89 8.81 -8.51 17.75
N SER A 90 8.82 -9.59 16.95
CA SER A 90 9.73 -10.73 17.09
C SER A 90 9.89 -11.46 15.74
N SER A 91 10.94 -12.27 15.60
CA SER A 91 11.19 -13.01 14.36
C SER A 91 10.15 -14.11 14.08
N PRO A 92 9.78 -14.31 12.80
CA PRO A 92 8.80 -15.32 12.41
C PRO A 92 9.34 -16.74 12.56
N ILE A 93 8.54 -17.62 13.16
CA ILE A 93 8.85 -19.07 13.23
C ILE A 93 8.21 -19.86 12.08
N LEU A 94 7.17 -19.30 11.46
CA LEU A 94 6.47 -19.82 10.28
C LEU A 94 6.47 -18.75 9.18
N PRO A 95 6.26 -19.13 7.89
CA PRO A 95 6.01 -18.14 6.86
C PRO A 95 4.80 -17.29 7.24
N LEU A 96 4.79 -16.01 6.85
CA LEU A 96 3.63 -15.15 7.06
C LEU A 96 2.40 -15.79 6.42
N GLN A 97 1.29 -15.78 7.15
CA GLN A 97 0.03 -16.36 6.67
C GLN A 97 -0.86 -15.24 6.14
N MET A 98 -1.50 -15.47 5.01
CA MET A 98 -2.46 -14.55 4.41
C MET A 98 -3.88 -15.06 4.66
N MET A 99 -4.72 -14.25 5.31
CA MET A 99 -6.12 -14.60 5.57
C MET A 99 -6.94 -13.34 5.78
N ASP A 100 -8.25 -13.41 5.60
CA ASP A 100 -9.18 -12.36 6.01
C ASP A 100 -9.73 -12.72 7.39
N PHE A 101 -9.10 -12.22 8.46
CA PHE A 101 -9.48 -12.59 9.83
C PHE A 101 -10.51 -11.63 10.43
N ASN A 102 -10.68 -10.44 9.85
CA ASN A 102 -11.68 -9.46 10.28
C ASN A 102 -12.96 -9.50 9.42
N ASN A 103 -12.96 -10.31 8.35
CA ASN A 103 -14.05 -10.53 7.41
C ASN A 103 -14.48 -9.24 6.67
N ASP A 104 -13.51 -8.38 6.31
CA ASP A 104 -13.73 -7.15 5.54
C ASP A 104 -13.54 -7.33 4.02
N GLY A 105 -13.16 -8.53 3.58
CA GLY A 105 -12.92 -8.90 2.18
C GLY A 105 -11.52 -8.53 1.67
N LEU A 106 -10.65 -7.96 2.52
CA LEU A 106 -9.26 -7.69 2.23
C LEU A 106 -8.38 -8.81 2.77
N THR A 107 -7.19 -8.95 2.20
CA THR A 107 -6.23 -9.94 2.69
C THR A 107 -5.41 -9.34 3.82
N ASP A 108 -5.56 -9.88 5.01
CA ASP A 108 -4.73 -9.55 6.17
C ASP A 108 -3.50 -10.46 6.26
N ILE A 109 -2.54 -10.05 7.09
CA ILE A 109 -1.29 -10.78 7.31
C ILE A 109 -1.19 -11.21 8.76
N LEU A 110 -0.90 -12.48 8.99
CA LEU A 110 -0.71 -13.06 10.31
C LEU A 110 0.74 -13.51 10.49
N LEU A 111 1.36 -12.99 11.55
CA LEU A 111 2.72 -13.28 11.99
C LEU A 111 2.67 -14.23 13.17
N VAL A 112 3.30 -15.39 13.04
CA VAL A 112 3.48 -16.35 14.15
C VAL A 112 4.93 -16.27 14.63
N CYS A 113 5.10 -15.92 15.90
CA CYS A 113 6.37 -15.82 16.59
C CYS A 113 6.38 -16.73 17.82
N ARG A 114 7.57 -16.96 18.40
CA ARG A 114 7.69 -17.72 19.66
C ARG A 114 6.97 -17.04 20.83
N ASN A 115 6.89 -15.71 20.83
CA ASN A 115 6.28 -14.91 21.89
C ASN A 115 4.78 -14.63 21.70
N GLY A 116 4.18 -15.01 20.56
CA GLY A 116 2.77 -14.77 20.30
C GLY A 116 2.42 -14.74 18.81
N VAL A 117 1.15 -14.41 18.55
CA VAL A 117 0.60 -14.25 17.20
C VAL A 117 0.16 -12.80 17.03
N TYR A 118 0.54 -12.19 15.93
CA TYR A 118 0.23 -10.79 15.61
C TYR A 118 -0.50 -10.72 14.27
N GLY A 119 -1.61 -9.99 14.23
CA GLY A 119 -2.37 -9.73 13.01
C GLY A 119 -2.14 -8.31 12.51
N TYR A 120 -1.94 -8.17 11.21
CA TYR A 120 -1.84 -6.89 10.52
C TYR A 120 -2.98 -6.81 9.51
N SER A 121 -4.00 -6.03 9.86
CA SER A 121 -5.17 -5.85 9.02
C SER A 121 -4.91 -4.81 7.92
N GLN A 122 -5.33 -5.09 6.69
CA GLN A 122 -5.22 -4.13 5.60
C GLN A 122 -6.24 -3.00 5.80
N VAL A 123 -5.79 -1.73 5.79
CA VAL A 123 -6.70 -0.59 5.92
C VAL A 123 -6.71 0.23 4.63
N ARG A 124 -7.89 0.44 4.07
CA ARG A 124 -8.10 1.32 2.92
C ARG A 124 -8.04 2.76 3.39
N HIS A 125 -7.12 3.52 2.81
CA HIS A 125 -7.05 4.96 2.99
C HIS A 125 -7.66 5.63 1.75
N PRO A 126 -8.99 5.83 1.69
CA PRO A 126 -9.58 6.64 0.63
C PRO A 126 -8.88 8.00 0.64
N GLY A 127 -8.37 8.43 -0.52
CA GLY A 127 -7.43 9.54 -0.63
C GLY A 127 -7.99 10.85 -0.10
N GLY A 128 -7.73 11.14 1.19
CA GLY A 128 -8.17 12.37 1.85
C GLY A 128 -7.63 13.63 1.18
N VAL A 129 -6.49 13.52 0.50
CA VAL A 129 -5.87 14.62 -0.24
C VAL A 129 -6.77 15.10 -1.39
N ALA A 130 -7.28 14.19 -2.23
CA ALA A 130 -8.14 14.57 -3.35
C ALA A 130 -9.46 15.19 -2.85
N PHE A 131 -10.05 14.62 -1.80
CA PHE A 131 -11.24 15.18 -1.17
C PHE A 131 -10.97 16.57 -0.59
N SER A 132 -9.87 16.75 0.16
CA SER A 132 -9.48 18.04 0.72
C SER A 132 -9.20 19.10 -0.34
N ALA A 133 -8.60 18.72 -1.47
CA ALA A 133 -8.38 19.61 -2.60
C ALA A 133 -9.70 20.07 -3.24
N LEU A 134 -10.64 19.15 -3.44
CA LEU A 134 -11.98 19.48 -3.95
C LEU A 134 -12.73 20.43 -3.01
N VAL A 135 -12.70 20.15 -1.70
CA VAL A 135 -13.31 21.03 -0.69
C VAL A 135 -12.64 22.41 -0.69
N GLY A 136 -11.30 22.46 -0.78
CA GLY A 136 -10.56 23.72 -0.90
C GLY A 136 -10.95 24.53 -2.13
N CYS A 137 -11.02 23.89 -3.31
CA CYS A 137 -11.49 24.53 -4.54
C CYS A 137 -12.92 25.07 -4.40
N LEU A 138 -13.81 24.32 -3.75
CA LEU A 138 -15.19 24.75 -3.52
C LEU A 138 -15.26 25.99 -2.63
N ILE A 139 -14.50 26.03 -1.53
CA ILE A 139 -14.45 27.19 -0.62
C ILE A 139 -13.96 28.44 -1.36
N VAL A 140 -12.92 28.31 -2.19
CA VAL A 140 -12.41 29.42 -3.02
C VAL A 140 -13.48 29.89 -4.01
N ALA A 141 -14.17 28.98 -4.70
CA ALA A 141 -15.25 29.34 -5.61
C ALA A 141 -16.40 30.08 -4.90
N MET A 142 -16.82 29.61 -3.72
CA MET A 142 -17.85 30.27 -2.91
C MET A 142 -17.42 31.68 -2.46
N MET A 143 -16.16 31.86 -2.07
CA MET A 143 -15.60 33.18 -1.74
C MET A 143 -15.65 34.14 -2.93
N VAL A 144 -15.26 33.69 -4.12
CA VAL A 144 -15.32 34.51 -5.35
C VAL A 144 -16.75 34.91 -5.68
N VAL A 145 -17.70 33.97 -5.58
CA VAL A 145 -19.13 34.25 -5.81
C VAL A 145 -19.67 35.25 -4.78
N PHE A 146 -19.32 35.10 -3.50
CA PHE A 146 -19.75 36.02 -2.46
C PHE A 146 -19.23 37.45 -2.70
N LEU A 147 -17.95 37.60 -3.03
CA LEU A 147 -17.35 38.91 -3.32
C LEU A 147 -17.95 39.57 -4.57
N THR A 148 -18.27 38.79 -5.61
CA THR A 148 -18.88 39.31 -6.84
C THR A 148 -20.35 39.71 -6.65
N GLN A 149 -21.13 38.95 -5.87
CA GLN A 149 -22.52 39.30 -5.55
C GLN A 149 -22.62 40.51 -4.63
N THR A 150 -21.78 40.60 -3.59
CA THR A 150 -21.77 41.77 -2.68
C THR A 150 -21.32 43.07 -3.37
N SER A 151 -20.40 42.97 -4.35
CA SER A 151 -20.01 44.08 -5.22
C SER A 151 -21.16 44.52 -6.16
N SER A 152 -21.84 43.56 -6.78
CA SER A 152 -22.92 43.84 -7.74
C SER A 152 -24.20 44.37 -7.07
N GLY A 153 -24.45 44.01 -5.81
CA GLY A 153 -25.56 44.52 -5.01
C GLY A 153 -25.48 46.03 -4.68
N LYS A 154 -24.33 46.69 -4.89
CA LYS A 154 -24.17 48.14 -4.71
C LYS A 154 -24.54 48.99 -5.92
N LYS A 155 -25.03 48.43 -7.03
CA LYS A 155 -25.66 49.22 -8.10
C LYS A 155 -27.09 49.61 -7.70
N SER A 156 -27.18 50.60 -6.81
CA SER A 156 -28.42 51.29 -6.45
C SER A 156 -29.10 51.86 -7.69
N LYS A 157 -30.40 51.60 -7.79
CA LYS A 157 -31.37 52.16 -8.74
C LYS A 157 -31.13 53.66 -8.95
N ARG A 158 -30.94 54.08 -10.21
CA ARG A 158 -31.21 55.47 -10.62
C ARG A 158 -32.62 55.47 -11.24
N SER A 159 -33.61 55.75 -10.40
CA SER A 159 -34.98 56.05 -10.84
C SER A 159 -34.99 57.46 -11.44
N THR A 160 -35.53 57.56 -12.66
CA THR A 160 -36.31 58.66 -13.25
C THR A 160 -36.05 60.10 -12.80
N GLU A 161 -35.76 60.98 -13.75
CA GLU A 161 -36.67 62.13 -13.98
C GLU A 161 -36.63 62.57 -15.45
N ARG A 162 -37.82 62.58 -16.06
CA ARG A 162 -38.18 63.19 -17.33
C ARG A 162 -38.65 64.60 -16.99
N SER A 163 -38.13 65.61 -17.67
CA SER A 163 -38.66 66.98 -17.59
C SER A 163 -38.68 67.55 -18.99
N ASP A 164 -39.87 68.03 -19.34
CA ASP A 164 -40.27 68.62 -20.62
C ASP A 164 -39.55 69.95 -20.90
#